data_AF-A0A4G4JCD9-F1
#
_entry.id   AF-A0A4G4JCD9-F1
#
_cell.length_a   1.000
_cell.length_b   1.000
_cell.length_c   1.000
_cell.angle_alpha   90.00
_cell.angle_beta   90.00
_cell.angle_gamma   90.00
#
_symmetry.space_group_name_H-M   'P 1'
#
loop_
_entity.id
_entity.type
_entity.pdbx_description
1 polymer ?
#
loop_
_entity_poly.entity_id
_entity_poly.type
_entity_poly.pdbx_seq_one_letter_code
_entity_poly.pdbx_strand_id
1 'polypeptide(L)'
;MKFVVYKHSLVLGDNNIVTKQFIVLKHDDGNLQFTDFHRYVKSASKIRSISDDGNKCFSYVVKFLNFIFGTLGLKSVDQLTLEMVREFFTLYGLSQLPGDRGKRKKSTVEKCVNAVLDFLTLYLSERKEKAKLKVEELYSTTTFTNSRGRVVKRKEPNFEIYVDDSNTEKAIFRDMPNSAFEMLFSHIAHYHKDLLMVVALGAFVGLRPSEACNVRREDSPLGPGILFHQSDGQVFKIEIDLRKEIPLRSYLKPTGRIEKKRKDFKQYLISS
;
A
#
# COMPACT_ATOMS: atom_id res chain seq x y z
N MET A 1 -11.71 12.47 21.31
CA MET A 1 -12.05 12.42 19.85
C MET A 1 -10.81 12.45 18.96
N LYS A 2 -10.74 11.63 17.90
CA LYS A 2 -9.64 11.65 16.89
C LYS A 2 -10.09 11.16 15.52
N PHE A 3 -9.47 11.66 14.45
CA PHE A 3 -9.64 11.11 13.10
C PHE A 3 -8.99 9.72 13.00
N VAL A 4 -9.70 8.80 12.35
CA VAL A 4 -9.23 7.44 12.06
C VAL A 4 -9.64 7.02 10.64
N VAL A 5 -8.95 6.01 10.11
CA VAL A 5 -9.32 5.39 8.83
C VAL A 5 -10.27 4.24 9.08
N TYR A 6 -11.51 4.38 8.64
CA TYR A 6 -12.48 3.28 8.62
C TYR A 6 -12.37 2.53 7.28
N LYS A 7 -12.30 1.20 7.35
CA LYS A 7 -12.27 0.32 6.17
C LYS A 7 -13.59 -0.42 6.08
N HIS A 8 -14.30 -0.22 4.99
CA HIS A 8 -15.54 -0.92 4.70
C HIS A 8 -15.32 -1.89 3.54
N SER A 9 -15.59 -3.17 3.76
CA SER A 9 -15.44 -4.21 2.73
C SER A 9 -16.82 -4.59 2.19
N LEU A 10 -16.92 -4.61 0.86
CA LEU A 10 -18.10 -5.00 0.10
C LEU A 10 -17.77 -6.24 -0.70
N VAL A 11 -18.66 -7.23 -0.68
CA VAL A 11 -18.58 -8.40 -1.56
C VAL A 11 -19.44 -8.10 -2.79
N LEU A 12 -18.80 -8.01 -3.95
CA LEU A 12 -19.48 -7.88 -5.24
C LEU A 12 -19.76 -9.28 -5.81
N GLY A 13 -20.65 -9.36 -6.80
CA GLY A 13 -20.86 -10.60 -7.58
C GLY A 13 -19.52 -11.17 -8.07
N ASP A 14 -19.44 -12.51 -8.11
CA ASP A 14 -18.24 -13.30 -8.41
C ASP A 14 -17.16 -13.35 -7.30
N ASN A 15 -17.54 -13.20 -6.02
CA ASN A 15 -16.64 -13.24 -4.86
C ASN A 15 -15.53 -12.17 -4.86
N ASN A 16 -15.72 -11.08 -5.60
CA ASN A 16 -14.77 -9.97 -5.63
C ASN A 16 -14.96 -9.08 -4.41
N ILE A 17 -13.93 -8.95 -3.56
CA ILE A 17 -13.98 -8.09 -2.37
C ILE A 17 -13.39 -6.73 -2.67
N VAL A 18 -14.20 -5.69 -2.55
CA VAL A 18 -13.78 -4.30 -2.68
C VAL A 18 -13.73 -3.67 -1.31
N THR A 19 -12.59 -3.09 -0.95
CA THR A 19 -12.45 -2.34 0.30
C THR A 19 -12.41 -0.84 -0.01
N LYS A 20 -13.32 -0.08 0.58
CA LYS A 20 -13.33 1.39 0.55
C LYS A 20 -12.83 1.93 1.88
N GLN A 21 -12.10 3.03 1.83
CA GLN A 21 -11.56 3.72 2.99
C GLN A 21 -12.28 5.06 3.17
N PHE A 22 -12.66 5.34 4.42
CA PHE A 22 -13.28 6.59 4.84
C PHE A 22 -12.45 7.21 5.96
N ILE A 23 -12.44 8.53 6.01
CA ILE A 23 -11.94 9.27 7.16
C ILE A 23 -13.13 9.53 8.06
N VAL A 24 -13.07 9.05 9.31
CA VAL A 24 -14.13 9.19 10.30
C VAL A 24 -13.56 9.77 11.58
N LEU A 25 -14.40 10.49 12.33
CA LEU A 25 -14.11 10.91 13.69
C LEU A 25 -14.51 9.79 14.64
N LYS A 26 -13.56 9.32 15.45
CA LYS A 26 -13.80 8.37 16.53
C LYS A 26 -13.92 9.13 17.85
N HIS A 27 -15.09 9.00 18.47
CA HIS A 27 -15.39 9.51 19.80
C HIS A 27 -14.86 8.56 20.88
N ASP A 28 -14.77 9.06 22.11
CA ASP A 28 -14.14 8.32 23.22
C ASP A 28 -15.03 7.17 23.72
N ASP A 29 -16.34 7.27 23.48
CA ASP A 29 -17.35 6.20 23.65
C ASP A 29 -17.28 5.10 22.57
N GLY A 30 -16.41 5.27 21.56
CA GLY A 30 -16.26 4.35 20.44
C GLY A 30 -17.12 4.65 19.22
N ASN A 31 -18.03 5.62 19.28
CA ASN A 31 -18.88 6.00 18.16
C ASN A 31 -18.06 6.57 17.00
N LEU A 32 -18.48 6.24 15.77
CA LEU A 32 -17.84 6.69 14.54
C LEU A 32 -18.75 7.68 13.81
N GLN A 33 -18.25 8.89 13.59
CA GLN A 33 -18.92 9.91 12.79
C GLN A 33 -18.22 10.04 11.45
N PHE A 34 -18.97 9.81 10.36
CA PHE A 34 -18.44 9.93 9.01
C PHE A 34 -18.14 11.39 8.67
N THR A 35 -17.03 11.60 7.97
CA THR A 35 -16.62 12.90 7.45
C THR A 35 -16.53 12.85 5.94
N ASP A 36 -16.49 14.02 5.31
CA ASP A 36 -16.32 14.11 3.86
C ASP A 36 -14.87 14.15 3.40
N PHE A 37 -13.88 14.16 4.30
CA PHE A 37 -12.47 14.34 3.93
C PHE A 37 -11.91 13.26 3.00
N HIS A 38 -12.52 12.07 2.99
CA HIS A 38 -12.11 10.97 2.12
C HIS A 38 -12.18 11.31 0.62
N ARG A 39 -13.07 12.25 0.21
CA ARG A 39 -13.16 12.70 -1.19
C ARG A 39 -11.90 13.43 -1.67
N TYR A 40 -11.18 14.08 -0.75
CA TYR A 40 -9.97 14.83 -1.05
C TYR A 40 -8.69 13.97 -0.99
N VAL A 41 -8.75 12.73 -0.50
CA VAL A 41 -7.55 11.86 -0.47
C VAL A 41 -7.23 11.27 -1.84
N LYS A 42 -8.24 11.16 -2.73
CA LYS A 42 -8.10 10.53 -4.04
C LYS A 42 -8.26 11.57 -5.14
N SER A 43 -7.20 11.77 -5.94
CA SER A 43 -7.29 12.59 -7.15
C SER A 43 -8.31 12.02 -8.14
N ALA A 44 -9.23 12.86 -8.61
CA ALA A 44 -10.24 12.55 -9.61
C ALA A 44 -9.66 12.25 -11.02
N SER A 45 -8.37 12.53 -11.26
CA SER A 45 -7.76 12.54 -12.59
C SER A 45 -7.35 11.17 -13.15
N LYS A 46 -7.48 10.08 -12.39
CA LYS A 46 -7.15 8.72 -12.86
C LYS A 46 -8.35 7.80 -12.71
N ILE A 47 -8.81 7.21 -13.81
CA ILE A 47 -9.69 6.04 -13.78
C ILE A 47 -8.92 4.96 -13.01
N ARG A 48 -9.47 4.52 -11.88
CA ARG A 48 -8.84 3.50 -11.03
C ARG A 48 -9.72 2.27 -10.98
N SER A 49 -9.07 1.11 -10.78
CA SER A 49 -9.78 -0.13 -10.52
C SER A 49 -10.73 0.03 -9.34
N ILE A 50 -11.91 -0.57 -9.42
CA ILE A 50 -12.90 -0.59 -8.35
C ILE A 50 -12.31 -1.10 -7.02
N SER A 51 -11.29 -1.95 -7.09
CA SER A 51 -10.53 -2.53 -5.99
C SER A 51 -9.48 -1.61 -5.34
N ASP A 52 -9.25 -0.39 -5.84
CA ASP A 52 -8.27 0.54 -5.26
C ASP A 52 -8.77 1.11 -3.91
N ASP A 53 -8.15 0.67 -2.82
CA ASP A 53 -8.51 1.06 -1.47
C ASP A 53 -7.99 2.44 -1.08
N GLY A 54 -6.98 3.00 -1.75
CA GLY A 54 -6.40 4.30 -1.41
C GLY A 54 -5.14 4.26 -0.56
N ASN A 55 -4.62 3.06 -0.26
CA ASN A 55 -3.28 2.82 0.28
C ASN A 55 -2.94 3.68 1.55
N LYS A 56 -1.65 3.85 1.87
CA LYS A 56 -1.15 4.62 3.01
C LYS A 56 -1.51 6.12 2.97
N CYS A 57 -2.05 6.64 1.86
CA CYS A 57 -2.42 8.07 1.74
C CYS A 57 -3.42 8.48 2.82
N PHE A 58 -4.45 7.66 3.08
CA PHE A 58 -5.43 7.91 4.15
C PHE A 58 -4.76 8.05 5.52
N SER A 59 -3.74 7.23 5.80
CA SER A 59 -3.04 7.29 7.09
C SER A 59 -2.22 8.58 7.26
N TYR A 60 -1.61 9.09 6.18
CA TYR A 60 -0.89 10.36 6.22
C TYR A 60 -1.83 11.55 6.41
N VAL A 61 -2.95 11.57 5.67
CA VAL A 61 -3.97 12.62 5.82
C VAL A 61 -4.59 12.57 7.21
N VAL A 62 -4.90 11.40 7.76
CA VAL A 62 -5.41 11.28 9.13
C VAL A 62 -4.40 11.79 10.17
N LYS A 63 -3.10 11.53 10.00
CA LYS A 63 -2.07 12.10 10.89
C LYS A 63 -2.05 13.63 10.81
N PHE A 64 -2.15 14.20 9.61
CA PHE A 64 -2.25 15.64 9.40
C PHE A 64 -3.50 16.24 10.05
N LEU A 65 -4.67 15.63 9.83
CA LEU A 65 -5.93 16.08 10.43
C LEU A 65 -5.87 16.02 11.96
N ASN A 66 -5.32 14.95 12.53
CA ASN A 66 -5.15 14.84 13.98
C ASN A 66 -4.19 15.89 14.55
N PHE A 67 -3.15 16.28 13.80
CA PHE A 67 -2.27 17.37 14.20
C PHE A 67 -3.01 18.72 14.20
N ILE A 68 -3.66 19.09 13.11
CA ILE A 68 -4.28 20.43 13.01
C ILE A 68 -5.51 20.59 13.93
N PHE A 69 -6.33 19.54 14.10
CA PHE A 69 -7.52 19.60 14.96
C PHE A 69 -7.21 19.22 16.41
N GLY A 70 -6.33 18.25 16.63
CA GLY A 70 -6.03 17.72 17.97
C GLY A 70 -4.88 18.43 18.68
N THR A 71 -3.82 18.81 17.95
CA THR A 71 -2.66 19.52 18.54
C THR A 71 -2.84 21.04 18.45
N LEU A 72 -3.21 21.56 17.28
CA LEU A 72 -3.35 23.01 17.07
C LEU A 72 -4.76 23.55 17.42
N GLY A 73 -5.75 22.68 17.62
CA GLY A 73 -7.09 23.08 18.03
C GLY A 73 -7.89 23.85 16.98
N LEU A 74 -7.57 23.70 15.68
CA LEU A 74 -8.33 24.36 14.62
C LEU A 74 -9.79 23.87 14.59
N LYS A 75 -10.71 24.77 14.25
CA LYS A 75 -12.14 24.42 14.08
C LYS A 75 -12.49 24.06 12.64
N SER A 76 -11.68 24.50 11.68
CA SER A 76 -11.83 24.20 10.25
C SER A 76 -10.47 24.19 9.57
N VAL A 77 -10.32 23.37 8.53
CA VAL A 77 -9.14 23.39 7.65
C VAL A 77 -9.02 24.74 6.91
N ASP A 78 -10.11 25.52 6.80
CA ASP A 78 -10.08 26.85 6.17
C ASP A 78 -9.21 27.86 6.95
N GLN A 79 -8.98 27.59 8.24
CA GLN A 79 -8.15 28.42 9.12
C GLN A 79 -6.64 28.12 8.99
N LEU A 80 -6.28 27.09 8.22
CA LEU A 80 -4.92 26.64 8.04
C LEU A 80 -4.04 27.73 7.42
N THR A 81 -2.81 27.87 7.91
CA THR A 81 -1.78 28.74 7.35
C THR A 81 -0.62 27.91 6.81
N LEU A 82 0.25 28.52 6.00
CA LEU A 82 1.44 27.85 5.48
C LEU A 82 2.35 27.37 6.61
N GLU A 83 2.50 28.17 7.67
CA GLU A 83 3.38 27.85 8.80
C GLU A 83 2.93 26.59 9.55
N MET A 84 1.61 26.39 9.72
CA MET A 84 1.08 25.16 10.34
C MET A 84 1.35 23.91 9.49
N VAL A 85 1.32 24.06 8.15
CA VAL A 85 1.66 22.96 7.22
C VAL A 85 3.15 22.64 7.29
N ARG A 86 4.00 23.67 7.34
CA ARG A 86 5.45 23.53 7.52
C ARG A 86 5.78 22.84 8.83
N GLU A 87 5.19 23.30 9.93
CA GLU A 87 5.36 22.71 11.26
C GLU A 87 5.00 21.22 11.26
N PHE A 88 3.87 20.86 10.66
CA PHE A 88 3.49 19.45 10.51
C PHE A 88 4.56 18.64 9.79
N PHE A 89 5.07 19.11 8.64
CA PHE A 89 6.06 18.36 7.88
C PHE A 89 7.42 18.27 8.58
N THR A 90 7.83 19.33 9.28
CA THR A 90 9.03 19.32 10.12
C THR A 90 8.91 18.28 11.23
N LEU A 91 7.83 18.34 12.03
CA LEU A 91 7.60 17.36 13.10
C LEU A 91 7.45 15.93 12.55
N TYR A 92 6.76 15.78 11.42
CA TYR A 92 6.60 14.47 10.77
C TYR A 92 7.95 13.90 10.32
N GLY A 93 8.78 14.72 9.68
CA GLY A 93 10.08 14.32 9.14
C GLY A 93 11.12 14.00 10.23
N LEU A 94 11.12 14.76 11.31
CA LEU A 94 11.94 14.52 12.51
C LEU A 94 11.39 13.43 13.43
N SER A 95 10.21 12.89 13.11
CA SER A 95 9.51 11.88 13.91
C SER A 95 9.16 12.33 15.32
N GLN A 96 8.74 13.58 15.43
CA GLN A 96 8.37 14.28 16.66
C GLN A 96 6.87 14.58 16.76
N LEU A 97 6.03 14.04 15.88
CA LEU A 97 4.59 14.16 16.06
C LEU A 97 4.12 13.36 17.28
N PRO A 98 3.01 13.77 17.94
CA PRO A 98 2.44 13.03 19.05
C PRO A 98 2.21 11.55 18.71
N GLY A 99 2.79 10.66 19.53
CA GLY A 99 2.65 9.21 19.40
C GLY A 99 3.58 8.55 18.37
N ASP A 100 4.53 9.28 17.79
CA ASP A 100 5.54 8.70 16.93
C ASP A 100 6.51 7.78 17.69
N ARG A 101 6.93 6.71 17.02
CA ARG A 101 7.88 5.72 17.55
C ARG A 101 8.95 5.45 16.51
N GLY A 102 10.15 5.96 16.76
CA GLY A 102 11.33 5.73 15.93
C GLY A 102 11.46 6.62 14.69
N LYS A 103 12.65 6.58 14.07
CA LYS A 103 13.00 7.39 12.92
C LYS A 103 12.30 6.92 11.64
N ARG A 104 12.06 7.86 10.72
CA ARG A 104 11.43 7.58 9.41
C ARG A 104 12.45 7.64 8.28
N LYS A 105 12.27 6.76 7.30
CA LYS A 105 13.00 6.83 6.02
C LYS A 105 12.54 8.04 5.21
N LYS A 106 13.47 8.69 4.49
CA LYS A 106 13.18 9.77 3.54
C LYS A 106 12.02 9.46 2.58
N SER A 107 12.02 8.26 1.99
CA SER A 107 10.95 7.81 1.09
C SER A 107 9.56 7.71 1.74
N THR A 108 9.48 7.58 3.07
CA THR A 108 8.21 7.60 3.81
C THR A 108 7.73 9.04 4.03
N VAL A 109 8.65 9.97 4.28
CA VAL A 109 8.37 11.40 4.39
C VAL A 109 7.87 11.95 3.05
N GLU A 110 8.57 11.65 1.95
CA GLU A 110 8.15 12.07 0.61
C GLU A 110 6.75 11.56 0.23
N LYS A 111 6.40 10.33 0.62
CA LYS A 111 5.04 9.78 0.41
C LYS A 111 3.98 10.52 1.24
N CYS A 112 4.33 10.92 2.46
CA CYS A 112 3.45 11.72 3.33
C CYS A 112 3.22 13.11 2.72
N VAL A 113 4.30 13.78 2.33
CA VAL A 113 4.27 15.11 1.68
C VAL A 113 3.37 15.10 0.47
N ASN A 114 3.58 14.17 -0.47
CA ASN A 114 2.74 14.07 -1.66
C ASN A 114 1.26 13.83 -1.32
N ALA A 115 0.96 12.91 -0.38
CA ALA A 115 -0.41 12.59 -0.01
C ALA A 115 -1.14 13.78 0.65
N VAL A 116 -0.46 14.51 1.53
CA VAL A 116 -1.03 15.67 2.22
C VAL A 116 -1.15 16.86 1.27
N LEU A 117 -0.16 17.11 0.41
CA LEU A 117 -0.26 18.15 -0.62
C LEU A 117 -1.39 17.86 -1.62
N ASP A 118 -1.57 16.61 -2.05
CA ASP A 118 -2.71 16.24 -2.91
C ASP A 118 -4.04 16.51 -2.22
N PHE A 119 -4.16 16.14 -0.94
CA PHE A 119 -5.34 16.42 -0.13
C PHE A 119 -5.63 17.92 -0.03
N LEU A 120 -4.64 18.72 0.35
CA LEU A 120 -4.78 20.18 0.45
C LEU A 120 -5.08 20.82 -0.90
N THR A 121 -4.45 20.35 -1.99
CA THR A 121 -4.72 20.86 -3.34
C THR A 121 -6.21 20.74 -3.66
N LEU A 122 -6.80 19.56 -3.47
CA LEU A 122 -8.21 19.31 -3.80
C LEU A 122 -9.14 20.07 -2.86
N TYR A 123 -8.85 20.07 -1.55
CA TYR A 123 -9.65 20.76 -0.55
C TYR A 123 -9.67 22.29 -0.79
N LEU A 124 -8.50 22.91 -0.96
CA LEU A 124 -8.37 24.36 -1.14
C LEU A 124 -8.91 24.81 -2.51
N SER A 125 -8.80 23.98 -3.54
CA SER A 125 -9.36 24.30 -4.87
C SER A 125 -10.88 24.39 -4.87
N GLU A 126 -11.57 23.62 -4.02
CA GLU A 126 -13.03 23.69 -3.88
C GLU A 126 -13.47 24.87 -2.98
N ARG A 127 -12.57 25.38 -2.11
CA ARG A 127 -12.90 26.40 -1.10
C ARG A 127 -12.09 27.70 -1.25
N LYS A 128 -11.71 28.05 -2.49
CA LYS A 128 -10.81 29.18 -2.82
C LYS A 128 -11.15 30.50 -2.12
N GLU A 129 -12.42 30.81 -1.93
CA GLU A 129 -12.87 32.07 -1.31
C GLU A 129 -12.92 32.02 0.22
N LYS A 130 -12.94 30.82 0.82
CA LYS A 130 -13.12 30.63 2.26
C LYS A 130 -11.81 30.29 2.97
N ALA A 131 -10.90 29.61 2.27
CA ALA A 131 -9.64 29.18 2.85
C ALA A 131 -8.63 30.33 2.92
N LYS A 132 -7.93 30.44 4.06
CA LYS A 132 -6.85 31.43 4.25
C LYS A 132 -5.62 31.11 3.40
N LEU A 133 -5.27 29.82 3.32
CA LEU A 133 -4.13 29.32 2.56
C LEU A 133 -4.52 29.05 1.11
N LYS A 134 -3.68 29.49 0.16
CA LYS A 134 -3.84 29.22 -1.27
C LYS A 134 -2.95 28.06 -1.72
N VAL A 135 -3.33 27.43 -2.84
CA VAL A 135 -2.59 26.27 -3.38
C VAL A 135 -1.20 26.67 -3.85
N GLU A 136 -1.06 27.86 -4.41
CA GLU A 136 0.18 28.40 -4.97
C GLU A 136 1.24 28.64 -3.87
N GLU A 137 0.81 28.80 -2.62
CA GLU A 137 1.72 28.95 -1.47
C GLU A 137 2.36 27.61 -1.06
N LEU A 138 1.72 26.48 -1.37
CA LEU A 138 2.16 25.16 -0.91
C LEU A 138 3.35 24.60 -1.71
N TYR A 139 3.30 24.70 -3.04
CA TYR A 139 4.29 24.09 -3.91
C TYR A 139 4.34 24.75 -5.29
N SER A 140 5.47 24.59 -5.96
CA SER A 140 5.65 24.85 -7.39
C SER A 140 5.66 23.54 -8.16
N THR A 141 5.32 23.58 -9.44
CA THR A 141 5.36 22.38 -10.30
C THR A 141 6.62 22.40 -11.14
N THR A 142 7.55 21.50 -10.85
CA THR A 142 8.77 21.31 -11.64
C THR A 142 8.65 20.08 -12.52
N THR A 143 9.41 20.03 -13.62
CA THR A 143 9.46 18.87 -14.53
C THR A 143 10.81 18.21 -14.45
N PHE A 144 10.83 16.88 -14.33
CA PHE A 144 12.06 16.09 -14.39
C PHE A 144 11.89 14.90 -15.32
N THR A 145 12.99 14.46 -15.92
CA THR A 145 13.01 13.26 -16.74
C THR A 145 13.30 12.06 -15.85
N ASN A 146 12.40 11.08 -15.82
CA ASN A 146 12.62 9.87 -15.04
C ASN A 146 13.65 8.93 -15.70
N SER A 147 14.07 7.88 -14.98
CA SER A 147 15.02 6.88 -15.48
C SER A 147 14.58 6.11 -16.74
N ARG A 148 13.32 6.28 -17.17
CA ARG A 148 12.74 5.71 -18.39
C ARG A 148 12.59 6.76 -19.51
N GLY A 149 13.24 7.92 -19.38
CA GLY A 149 13.22 8.99 -20.38
C GLY A 149 11.92 9.78 -20.46
N ARG A 150 10.95 9.58 -19.55
CA ARG A 150 9.67 10.31 -19.57
C ARG A 150 9.74 11.56 -18.73
N VAL A 151 9.23 12.67 -19.26
CA VAL A 151 9.03 13.91 -18.52
C VAL A 151 7.86 13.73 -17.56
N VAL A 152 8.12 13.94 -16.26
CA VAL A 152 7.15 13.82 -15.19
C VAL A 152 7.06 15.14 -14.44
N LYS A 153 5.84 15.61 -14.16
CA LYS A 153 5.58 16.76 -13.30
C LYS A 153 5.71 16.35 -11.83
N ARG A 154 6.42 17.13 -11.04
CA ARG A 154 6.62 16.95 -9.59
C ARG A 154 6.10 18.18 -8.86
N LYS A 155 5.43 17.96 -7.72
CA LYS A 155 5.11 19.01 -6.76
C LYS A 155 6.33 19.22 -5.88
N GLU A 156 6.93 20.39 -5.98
CA GLU A 156 8.09 20.80 -5.19
C GLU A 156 7.63 21.80 -4.13
N PRO A 157 7.60 21.41 -2.85
CA PRO A 157 7.13 22.28 -1.78
C PRO A 157 7.91 23.60 -1.76
N ASN A 158 7.22 24.72 -1.54
CA ASN A 158 7.85 26.05 -1.47
C ASN A 158 8.52 26.30 -0.09
N PHE A 159 8.82 25.23 0.64
CA PHE A 159 9.37 25.24 1.98
C PHE A 159 10.24 24.00 2.20
N GLU A 160 11.20 24.11 3.12
CA GLU A 160 12.11 23.02 3.44
C GLU A 160 11.42 21.87 4.17
N ILE A 161 11.85 20.63 3.86
CA ILE A 161 11.42 19.42 4.55
C ILE A 161 12.64 18.78 5.19
N TYR A 162 12.65 18.76 6.52
CA TYR A 162 13.70 18.11 7.29
C TYR A 162 13.45 16.61 7.42
N VAL A 163 14.49 15.81 7.21
CA VAL A 163 14.47 14.36 7.41
C VAL A 163 15.73 13.96 8.17
N ASP A 164 15.56 13.24 9.27
CA ASP A 164 16.68 12.60 9.96
C ASP A 164 17.08 11.31 9.21
N ASP A 165 18.03 11.44 8.28
CA ASP A 165 18.50 10.35 7.41
C ASP A 165 19.71 9.58 7.99
N SER A 166 20.07 9.81 9.25
CA SER A 166 21.28 9.26 9.89
C SER A 166 21.34 7.73 10.02
N ASN A 167 20.33 6.98 9.56
CA ASN A 167 20.22 5.54 9.85
C ASN A 167 19.60 4.71 8.70
N THR A 168 19.60 5.21 7.46
CA THR A 168 18.93 4.55 6.31
C THR A 168 19.78 3.56 5.54
N GLU A 169 21.11 3.54 5.74
CA GLU A 169 22.01 2.59 5.08
C GLU A 169 22.18 1.30 5.90
N LYS A 170 21.12 0.49 5.98
CA LYS A 170 21.33 -0.94 6.26
C LYS A 170 21.60 -1.63 4.93
N ALA A 171 22.81 -2.17 4.77
CA ALA A 171 23.12 -3.07 3.67
C ALA A 171 22.12 -4.23 3.67
N ILE A 172 21.31 -4.32 2.61
CA ILE A 172 20.35 -5.40 2.44
C ILE A 172 21.09 -6.53 1.73
N PHE A 173 21.34 -7.63 2.42
CA PHE A 173 21.73 -8.88 1.78
C PHE A 173 20.53 -9.36 0.96
N ARG A 174 20.63 -9.27 -0.36
CA ARG A 174 19.52 -9.59 -1.26
C ARG A 174 19.43 -11.07 -1.60
N ASP A 175 20.58 -11.75 -1.58
CA ASP A 175 20.68 -13.14 -1.99
C ASP A 175 20.98 -14.04 -0.79
N MET A 176 20.29 -15.18 -0.75
CA MET A 176 20.52 -16.25 0.22
C MET A 176 21.49 -17.26 -0.41
N PRO A 177 22.59 -17.64 0.28
CA PRO A 177 23.46 -18.71 -0.20
C PRO A 177 22.70 -20.03 -0.36
N ASN A 178 23.05 -20.82 -1.38
CA ASN A 178 22.36 -22.08 -1.67
C ASN A 178 22.42 -23.08 -0.50
N SER A 179 23.54 -23.15 0.21
CA SER A 179 23.69 -24.00 1.40
C SER A 179 22.72 -23.64 2.53
N ALA A 180 22.46 -22.35 2.75
CA ALA A 180 21.47 -21.90 3.73
C ALA A 180 20.04 -22.18 3.25
N PHE A 181 19.78 -22.00 1.95
CA PHE A 181 18.48 -22.33 1.35
C PHE A 181 18.16 -23.83 1.49
N GLU A 182 19.08 -24.71 1.12
CA GLU A 182 18.90 -26.16 1.22
C GLU A 182 18.64 -26.62 2.66
N MET A 183 19.37 -26.07 3.62
CA MET A 183 19.15 -26.34 5.05
C MET A 183 17.74 -25.94 5.49
N LEU A 184 17.32 -24.71 5.17
CA LEU A 184 15.98 -24.21 5.50
C LEU A 184 14.88 -25.02 4.81
N PHE A 185 15.06 -25.30 3.52
CA PHE A 185 14.07 -26.03 2.73
C PHE A 185 13.91 -27.47 3.22
N SER A 186 15.01 -28.16 3.54
CA SER A 186 15.00 -29.50 4.13
C SER A 186 14.28 -29.51 5.48
N HIS A 187 14.57 -28.54 6.35
CA HIS A 187 13.88 -28.40 7.63
C HIS A 187 12.37 -28.21 7.47
N ILE A 188 11.95 -27.34 6.54
CA ILE A 188 10.53 -27.10 6.24
C ILE A 188 9.87 -28.37 5.68
N ALA A 189 10.53 -29.07 4.76
CA ALA A 189 9.99 -30.32 4.19
C ALA A 189 9.79 -31.42 5.25
N HIS A 190 10.63 -31.43 6.30
CA HIS A 190 10.53 -32.39 7.38
C HIS A 190 9.48 -32.00 8.43
N TYR A 191 9.51 -30.76 8.92
CA TYR A 191 8.73 -30.33 10.10
C TYR A 191 7.51 -29.46 9.78
N HIS A 192 7.48 -28.78 8.63
CA HIS A 192 6.47 -27.77 8.27
C HIS A 192 5.90 -28.01 6.86
N LYS A 193 5.39 -29.22 6.63
CA LYS A 193 4.91 -29.69 5.32
C LYS A 193 3.81 -28.81 4.71
N ASP A 194 3.02 -28.15 5.56
CA ASP A 194 1.98 -27.20 5.19
C ASP A 194 2.53 -25.91 4.53
N LEU A 195 3.77 -25.53 4.86
CA LEU A 195 4.44 -24.37 4.28
C LEU A 195 5.24 -24.70 3.01
N LEU A 196 5.49 -25.99 2.76
CA LEU A 196 6.41 -26.44 1.71
C LEU A 196 6.06 -25.86 0.34
N MET A 197 4.79 -25.90 -0.05
CA MET A 197 4.35 -25.39 -1.36
C MET A 197 4.49 -23.86 -1.44
N VAL A 198 4.17 -23.13 -0.37
CA VAL A 198 4.30 -21.66 -0.34
C VAL A 198 5.77 -21.25 -0.51
N VAL A 199 6.67 -21.96 0.17
CA VAL A 199 8.11 -21.70 0.11
C VAL A 199 8.69 -22.10 -1.25
N ALA A 200 8.28 -23.24 -1.81
CA ALA A 200 8.68 -23.68 -3.15
C ALA A 200 8.25 -22.68 -4.24
N LEU A 201 7.01 -22.19 -4.17
CA LEU A 201 6.50 -21.16 -5.08
C LEU A 201 7.27 -19.84 -4.95
N GLY A 202 7.63 -19.44 -3.72
CA GLY A 202 8.46 -18.27 -3.48
C GLY A 202 9.88 -18.42 -4.05
N ALA A 203 10.55 -19.53 -3.74
CA ALA A 203 11.94 -19.76 -4.10
C ALA A 203 12.15 -20.03 -5.59
N PHE A 204 11.31 -20.86 -6.20
CA PHE A 204 11.53 -21.31 -7.57
C PHE A 204 10.76 -20.49 -8.60
N VAL A 205 9.53 -20.05 -8.29
CA VAL A 205 8.70 -19.27 -9.22
C VAL A 205 8.85 -17.77 -8.99
N GLY A 206 9.36 -17.36 -7.82
CA GLY A 206 9.47 -15.95 -7.44
C GLY A 206 8.13 -15.35 -7.02
N LEU A 207 7.17 -16.17 -6.61
CA LEU A 207 5.87 -15.67 -6.16
C LEU A 207 6.01 -14.94 -4.82
N ARG A 208 5.29 -13.82 -4.69
CA ARG A 208 5.18 -13.17 -3.38
C ARG A 208 4.39 -14.07 -2.42
N PRO A 209 4.63 -13.97 -1.10
CA PRO A 209 3.88 -14.76 -0.13
C PRO A 209 2.35 -14.65 -0.28
N SER A 210 1.83 -13.48 -0.63
CA SER A 210 0.39 -13.30 -0.89
C SER A 210 -0.11 -14.01 -2.14
N GLU A 211 0.69 -14.04 -3.21
CA GLU A 211 0.37 -14.74 -4.46
C GLU A 211 0.40 -16.25 -4.24
N ALA A 212 1.44 -16.76 -3.59
CA ALA A 212 1.57 -18.17 -3.25
C ALA A 212 0.39 -18.67 -2.38
N CYS A 213 -0.04 -17.86 -1.40
CA CYS A 213 -1.22 -18.16 -0.59
C CYS A 213 -2.56 -18.09 -1.34
N ASN A 214 -2.60 -17.65 -2.59
CA ASN A 214 -3.81 -17.67 -3.43
C ASN A 214 -3.81 -18.82 -4.45
N VAL A 215 -2.71 -19.57 -4.56
CA VAL A 215 -2.62 -20.77 -5.40
C VAL A 215 -3.46 -21.88 -4.76
N ARG A 216 -4.43 -22.39 -5.54
CA ARG A 216 -5.37 -23.44 -5.13
C ARG A 216 -4.98 -24.76 -5.78
N ARG A 217 -5.33 -25.87 -5.13
CA ARG A 217 -5.20 -27.22 -5.69
C ARG A 217 -5.94 -27.36 -7.02
N GLU A 218 -5.53 -28.34 -7.84
CA GLU A 218 -6.20 -28.67 -9.11
C GLU A 218 -7.69 -28.97 -8.94
N ASP A 219 -8.04 -29.66 -7.86
CA ASP A 219 -9.39 -30.12 -7.53
C ASP A 219 -10.20 -29.11 -6.68
N SER A 220 -9.71 -27.88 -6.55
CA SER A 220 -10.39 -26.86 -5.77
C SER A 220 -11.79 -26.54 -6.35
N PRO A 221 -12.86 -26.51 -5.52
CA PRO A 221 -14.21 -26.17 -5.98
C PRO A 221 -14.33 -24.71 -6.46
N LEU A 222 -13.35 -23.86 -6.11
CA LEU A 222 -13.24 -22.47 -6.55
C LEU A 222 -12.44 -22.34 -7.87
N GLY A 223 -12.20 -23.47 -8.55
CA GLY A 223 -11.37 -23.61 -9.73
C GLY A 223 -9.89 -23.84 -9.40
N PRO A 224 -9.13 -24.48 -10.31
CA PRO A 224 -7.71 -24.77 -10.13
C PRO A 224 -6.89 -23.47 -10.03
N GLY A 225 -5.86 -23.47 -9.19
CA GLY A 225 -4.83 -22.41 -9.15
C GLY A 225 -3.45 -22.91 -9.55
N ILE A 226 -3.25 -24.22 -9.56
CA ILE A 226 -2.10 -24.92 -10.13
C ILE A 226 -2.63 -26.01 -11.07
N LEU A 227 -1.89 -26.32 -12.13
CA LEU A 227 -2.17 -27.41 -13.06
C LEU A 227 -0.86 -28.14 -13.39
N PHE A 228 -0.87 -29.47 -13.29
CA PHE A 228 0.23 -30.35 -13.64
C PHE A 228 -0.08 -31.02 -14.97
N HIS A 229 0.81 -30.87 -15.94
CA HIS A 229 0.73 -31.56 -17.22
C HIS A 229 1.69 -32.74 -17.19
N GLN A 230 1.15 -33.94 -17.39
CA GLN A 230 1.87 -35.19 -17.24
C GLN A 230 1.76 -36.04 -18.52
N SER A 231 2.84 -36.72 -18.88
CA SER A 231 2.88 -37.81 -19.86
C SER A 231 3.64 -38.98 -19.25
N ASP A 232 3.13 -40.20 -19.39
CA ASP A 232 3.79 -41.42 -18.89
C ASP A 232 4.19 -41.35 -17.40
N GLY A 233 3.35 -40.71 -16.58
CA GLY A 233 3.59 -40.50 -15.15
C GLY A 233 4.63 -39.43 -14.80
N GLN A 234 5.19 -38.73 -15.79
CA GLN A 234 6.17 -37.66 -15.60
C GLN A 234 5.54 -36.28 -15.82
N VAL A 235 5.76 -35.36 -14.87
CA VAL A 235 5.35 -33.95 -14.99
C VAL A 235 6.35 -33.23 -15.89
N PHE A 236 5.88 -32.74 -17.05
CA PHE A 236 6.73 -31.95 -17.97
C PHE A 236 6.43 -30.45 -17.89
N LYS A 237 5.28 -30.06 -17.36
CA LYS A 237 4.88 -28.65 -17.22
C LYS A 237 4.00 -28.43 -16.01
N ILE A 238 4.25 -27.32 -15.32
CA ILE A 238 3.41 -26.82 -14.23
C ILE A 238 2.90 -25.42 -14.62
N GLU A 239 1.59 -25.22 -14.60
CA GLU A 239 0.96 -23.90 -14.75
C GLU A 239 0.46 -23.39 -13.40
N ILE A 240 0.64 -22.09 -13.16
CA ILE A 240 0.10 -21.41 -11.99
C ILE A 240 -0.82 -20.29 -12.46
N ASP A 241 -2.08 -20.36 -12.06
CA ASP A 241 -3.12 -19.41 -12.45
C ASP A 241 -3.36 -18.36 -11.36
N LEU A 242 -2.80 -17.17 -11.58
CA LEU A 242 -2.97 -15.98 -10.76
C LEU A 242 -3.91 -14.95 -11.40
N ARG A 243 -4.75 -15.35 -12.37
CA ARG A 243 -5.65 -14.41 -13.05
C ARG A 243 -6.79 -13.92 -12.15
N LYS A 244 -7.19 -14.73 -11.17
CA LYS A 244 -8.28 -14.43 -10.24
C LYS A 244 -7.78 -14.53 -8.81
N GLU A 245 -8.01 -13.47 -8.04
CA GLU A 245 -7.84 -13.49 -6.60
C GLU A 245 -9.14 -14.03 -6.00
N ILE A 246 -9.02 -15.06 -5.16
CA ILE A 246 -10.17 -15.67 -4.49
C ILE A 246 -10.05 -15.47 -2.97
N PRO A 247 -11.12 -15.08 -2.26
CA PRO A 247 -11.11 -14.98 -0.82
C PRO A 247 -11.11 -16.38 -0.17
N LEU A 248 -9.93 -16.93 0.08
CA LEU A 248 -9.76 -18.27 0.64
C LEU A 248 -9.93 -18.34 2.16
N ARG A 249 -10.11 -17.20 2.85
CA ARG A 249 -10.34 -17.16 4.30
C ARG A 249 -11.83 -17.27 4.61
N SER A 250 -12.18 -18.04 5.64
CA SER A 250 -13.55 -18.18 6.15
C SER A 250 -14.22 -16.85 6.51
N TYR A 251 -13.44 -15.85 6.95
CA TYR A 251 -13.92 -14.50 7.27
C TYR A 251 -13.90 -13.52 6.09
N LEU A 252 -13.80 -14.01 4.84
CA LEU A 252 -13.77 -13.20 3.63
C LEU A 252 -12.73 -12.06 3.68
N LYS A 253 -11.59 -12.29 4.36
CA LYS A 253 -10.46 -11.35 4.33
C LYS A 253 -9.54 -11.70 3.16
N PRO A 254 -9.08 -10.72 2.37
CA PRO A 254 -8.18 -10.98 1.24
C PRO A 254 -6.84 -11.57 1.70
N THR A 255 -6.30 -12.52 0.95
CA THR A 255 -5.01 -13.17 1.21
C THR A 255 -3.85 -12.36 0.63
N GLY A 256 -3.82 -11.06 0.89
CA GLY A 256 -2.69 -10.18 0.57
C GLY A 256 -2.58 -9.69 -0.88
N ARG A 257 -3.58 -9.97 -1.73
CA ARG A 257 -3.70 -9.54 -3.13
C ARG A 257 -2.67 -10.10 -4.10
N ILE A 258 -3.12 -10.31 -5.32
CA ILE A 258 -2.27 -10.60 -6.48
C ILE A 258 -1.85 -9.27 -7.10
N GLU A 259 -0.54 -9.02 -7.17
CA GLU A 259 -0.05 -7.72 -7.68
C GLU A 259 -0.25 -7.61 -9.20
N LYS A 260 0.06 -8.68 -9.94
CA LYS A 260 -0.12 -8.74 -11.38
C LYS A 260 -0.85 -10.02 -11.76
N LYS A 261 -2.07 -9.88 -12.26
CA LYS A 261 -2.88 -10.99 -12.78
C LYS A 261 -2.21 -11.59 -14.02
N ARG A 262 -1.92 -12.89 -13.98
CA ARG A 262 -1.17 -13.60 -15.02
C ARG A 262 -1.35 -15.11 -14.90
N LYS A 263 -0.94 -15.82 -15.96
CA LYS A 263 -0.59 -17.24 -15.87
C LYS A 263 0.93 -17.35 -15.96
N ASP A 264 1.52 -18.00 -14.97
CA ASP A 264 2.95 -18.34 -15.01
C ASP A 264 3.08 -19.83 -15.37
N PHE A 265 4.15 -20.16 -16.10
CA PHE A 265 4.44 -21.54 -16.47
C PHE A 265 5.90 -21.86 -16.19
N LYS A 266 6.14 -23.07 -15.71
CA LYS A 266 7.46 -23.69 -15.71
C LYS A 266 7.40 -24.93 -16.57
N GLN A 267 8.23 -24.94 -17.62
CA GLN A 267 8.45 -26.11 -18.45
C GLN A 267 9.76 -26.76 -17.99
N TYR A 268 9.70 -28.06 -17.73
CA TYR A 268 10.90 -28.85 -17.54
C TYR A 268 11.27 -29.39 -18.93
N LEU A 269 12.46 -29.04 -19.42
CA LEU A 269 13.03 -29.74 -20.55
C LEU A 269 13.32 -31.16 -20.05
N ILE A 270 12.49 -32.11 -20.45
CA ILE A 270 12.85 -33.52 -20.33
C ILE A 270 13.99 -33.70 -21.33
N SER A 271 15.23 -33.69 -20.84
CA SER A 271 16.36 -34.21 -21.60
C SER A 271 16.13 -35.70 -21.78
N SER A 272 15.64 -36.07 -22.95
CA SER A 272 15.60 -37.44 -23.47
C SER A 272 17.00 -38.01 -23.61
#